data_AF-A0A445HJ14-F1
#
_entry.id   AF-A0A445HJ14-F1
#
_cell.length_a   1.000
_cell.length_b   1.000
_cell.length_c   1.000
_cell.angle_alpha   90.00
_cell.angle_beta   90.00
_cell.angle_gamma   90.00
#
_symmetry.space_group_name_H-M   'P 1'
#
loop_
_entity.id
_entity.type
_entity.pdbx_description
1 polymer ?
#
loop_
_entity_poly.entity_id
_entity_poly.type
_entity_poly.pdbx_seq_one_letter_code
_entity_poly.pdbx_strand_id
1 'polypeptide(L)'
;MEAISPKHLMTSLVIIIASSLTAHCGCAKRGGERPYKEANTLFIRTSCSSTTYPRLCYSSLVKHADLIQTNRVVLTGAALNVTLASVKSTSAMMSTLAKKQGLKPREVAAMQDCVEQLSDTVDELRRSIAEMSDLRASNFEMIMSDVQTWVSAALTDETTCNDGFQEITAATDIKSTVRRLVIQIICFAYKRAIGHLYQCNRKTQMALQHGVIGSSRSSQNLFRIVVSLLLILTFLQLAASASASTSTTDSLKAYKKFIKDKCNSTTFPKVCYKSLSPYASKIKRNRVTLTKVSIYVALKAAKIAYSTLTKLSKSKGKLTHGEASVIADCRENIDETLDLLSQSSDGLANLNGTSSAHDQFQWDNIKTWMSAAITDEGTCTDEFDEIQVRPSLQKKIKTTVYNLSWFTINALALVNRLY
;
A
#
# COMPACT_ATOMS: atom_id res chain seq x y z
N MET A 1 -84.34 13.45 8.06
CA MET A 1 -83.10 12.72 8.38
C MET A 1 -83.27 11.33 7.81
N GLU A 2 -82.90 11.15 6.54
CA GLU A 2 -82.92 9.83 5.90
C GLU A 2 -81.52 9.24 5.95
N ALA A 3 -81.45 8.03 6.51
CA ALA A 3 -80.23 7.29 6.74
C ALA A 3 -79.67 6.74 5.43
N ILE A 4 -78.42 7.07 5.14
CA ILE A 4 -77.67 6.47 4.02
C ILE A 4 -77.35 5.03 4.39
N SER A 5 -77.84 4.10 3.57
CA SER A 5 -77.72 2.66 3.75
C SER A 5 -76.25 2.16 3.66
N PRO A 6 -75.82 1.20 4.50
CA PRO A 6 -74.45 0.68 4.54
C PRO A 6 -73.97 0.00 3.24
N LYS A 7 -74.85 -0.20 2.24
CA LYS A 7 -74.50 -0.75 0.93
C LYS A 7 -73.76 0.23 0.00
N HIS A 8 -73.89 1.55 0.22
CA HIS A 8 -73.17 2.56 -0.57
C HIS A 8 -71.74 2.84 -0.06
N LEU A 9 -71.45 2.55 1.21
CA LEU A 9 -70.10 2.71 1.76
C LEU A 9 -69.16 1.55 1.35
N MET A 10 -69.72 0.37 1.12
CA MET A 10 -68.96 -0.82 0.70
C MET A 10 -68.61 -0.82 -0.80
N THR A 11 -69.42 -0.19 -1.66
CA THR A 11 -69.14 -0.09 -3.10
C THR A 11 -68.08 0.97 -3.44
N SER A 12 -67.95 2.03 -2.64
CA SER A 12 -66.88 3.03 -2.81
C SER A 12 -65.50 2.54 -2.32
N LEU A 13 -65.44 1.56 -1.43
CA LEU A 13 -64.17 1.01 -0.91
C LEU A 13 -63.52 -0.03 -1.85
N VAL A 14 -64.31 -0.73 -2.67
CA VAL A 14 -63.78 -1.75 -3.60
C VAL A 14 -63.06 -1.12 -4.80
N ILE A 15 -63.43 0.10 -5.20
CA ILE A 15 -62.81 0.80 -6.34
C ILE A 15 -61.42 1.38 -5.98
N ILE A 16 -61.15 1.67 -4.70
CA ILE A 16 -59.85 2.21 -4.24
C ILE A 16 -58.81 1.08 -4.05
N ILE A 17 -59.24 -0.17 -3.82
CA ILE A 17 -58.34 -1.32 -3.65
C ILE A 17 -57.96 -1.95 -5.02
N ALA A 18 -58.71 -1.68 -6.09
CA ALA A 18 -58.47 -2.26 -7.42
C ALA A 18 -57.49 -1.46 -8.32
N SER A 19 -57.04 -0.26 -7.93
CA SER A 19 -56.16 0.60 -8.75
C SER A 19 -54.68 0.60 -8.36
N SER A 20 -54.24 -0.25 -7.42
CA SER A 20 -52.82 -0.40 -7.05
C SER A 20 -52.18 -1.73 -7.47
N LEU A 21 -52.83 -2.51 -8.34
CA LEU A 21 -52.37 -3.84 -8.78
C LEU A 21 -51.72 -3.91 -10.17
N THR A 22 -51.31 -2.79 -10.77
CA THR A 22 -50.53 -2.82 -12.03
C THR A 22 -49.35 -1.85 -12.04
N ALA A 23 -48.31 -2.17 -11.26
CA ALA A 23 -46.93 -1.75 -11.54
C ALA A 23 -45.92 -2.45 -10.63
N HIS A 24 -45.75 -3.77 -10.73
CA HIS A 24 -44.46 -4.41 -10.42
C HIS A 24 -44.27 -5.57 -11.39
N CYS A 25 -43.47 -5.32 -12.44
CA CYS A 25 -42.96 -6.31 -13.36
C CYS A 25 -42.31 -7.48 -12.61
N GLY A 26 -42.49 -8.69 -13.14
CA GLY A 26 -42.15 -9.94 -12.51
C GLY A 26 -40.72 -10.01 -11.95
N CYS A 27 -40.61 -10.38 -10.68
CA CYS A 27 -39.38 -10.94 -10.14
C CYS A 27 -39.28 -12.41 -10.57
N ALA A 28 -38.62 -12.65 -11.71
CA ALA A 28 -37.88 -13.89 -11.88
C ALA A 28 -36.90 -14.01 -10.70
N LYS A 29 -36.99 -15.10 -9.92
CA LYS A 29 -35.96 -15.46 -8.94
C LYS A 29 -34.62 -15.70 -9.64
N ARG A 30 -33.78 -14.67 -9.69
CA ARG A 30 -32.32 -14.73 -9.86
C ARG A 30 -31.68 -13.80 -8.83
N GLY A 31 -31.82 -14.15 -7.55
CA GLY A 31 -31.25 -13.40 -6.43
C GLY A 31 -30.22 -14.25 -5.69
N GLY A 32 -28.93 -14.01 -5.97
CA GLY A 32 -27.81 -14.60 -5.22
C GLY A 32 -26.46 -14.48 -5.94
N GLU A 33 -26.44 -14.72 -7.25
CA GLU A 33 -25.18 -14.91 -7.99
C GLU A 33 -24.52 -13.60 -8.48
N ARG A 34 -25.32 -12.61 -8.92
CA ARG A 34 -24.82 -11.31 -9.42
C ARG A 34 -24.13 -10.43 -8.36
N PRO A 35 -24.72 -10.21 -7.16
CA PRO A 35 -24.09 -9.37 -6.14
C PRO A 35 -22.79 -9.98 -5.60
N TYR A 36 -22.73 -11.30 -5.50
CA TYR A 36 -21.57 -12.05 -5.01
C TYR A 36 -20.39 -12.02 -5.99
N LYS A 37 -20.68 -12.22 -7.29
CA LYS A 37 -19.67 -12.13 -8.35
C LYS A 37 -19.08 -10.72 -8.49
N GLU A 38 -19.88 -9.69 -8.24
CA GLU A 38 -19.44 -8.30 -8.20
C GLU A 38 -18.51 -8.02 -7.01
N ALA A 39 -18.83 -8.54 -5.81
CA ALA A 39 -17.98 -8.40 -4.62
C ALA A 39 -16.61 -9.09 -4.77
N ASN A 40 -16.56 -10.30 -5.33
CA ASN A 40 -15.31 -11.05 -5.53
C ASN A 40 -14.39 -10.36 -6.55
N THR A 41 -14.97 -9.92 -7.67
CA THR A 41 -14.20 -9.22 -8.70
C THR A 41 -13.75 -7.84 -8.24
N LEU A 42 -14.54 -7.14 -7.41
CA LEU A 42 -14.14 -5.89 -6.76
C LEU A 42 -12.99 -6.12 -5.78
N PHE A 43 -13.06 -7.17 -4.95
CA PHE A 43 -12.00 -7.54 -4.02
C PHE A 43 -10.66 -7.80 -4.72
N ILE A 44 -10.67 -8.55 -5.84
CA ILE A 44 -9.46 -8.78 -6.65
C ILE A 44 -8.96 -7.47 -7.25
N ARG A 45 -9.86 -6.65 -7.81
CA ARG A 45 -9.51 -5.34 -8.39
C ARG A 45 -8.83 -4.42 -7.37
N THR A 46 -9.36 -4.36 -6.15
CA THR A 46 -8.78 -3.58 -5.06
C THR A 46 -7.46 -4.18 -4.57
N SER A 47 -7.34 -5.51 -4.53
CA SER A 47 -6.09 -6.18 -4.11
C SER A 47 -4.97 -5.96 -5.13
N CYS A 48 -5.29 -5.90 -6.41
CA CYS A 48 -4.35 -5.64 -7.49
C CYS A 48 -4.02 -4.16 -7.71
N SER A 49 -4.74 -3.21 -7.11
CA SER A 49 -4.58 -1.80 -7.46
C SER A 49 -3.24 -1.18 -7.04
N SER A 50 -2.51 -1.83 -6.12
CA SER A 50 -1.23 -1.38 -5.58
C SER A 50 -0.07 -2.33 -5.95
N THR A 51 -0.23 -3.11 -7.02
CA THR A 51 0.86 -3.91 -7.61
C THR A 51 1.53 -3.11 -8.71
N THR A 52 2.80 -3.39 -9.04
CA THR A 52 3.50 -2.81 -10.20
C THR A 52 2.74 -2.99 -11.51
N TYR A 53 1.99 -4.10 -11.68
CA TYR A 53 1.16 -4.35 -12.87
C TYR A 53 -0.32 -4.62 -12.53
N PRO A 54 -1.13 -3.60 -12.16
CA PRO A 54 -2.51 -3.79 -11.69
C PRO A 54 -3.42 -4.47 -12.71
N ARG A 55 -3.21 -4.19 -13.99
CA ARG A 55 -4.00 -4.77 -15.09
C ARG A 55 -3.69 -6.26 -15.25
N LEU A 56 -2.41 -6.62 -15.27
CA LEU A 56 -1.95 -8.00 -15.37
C LEU A 56 -2.40 -8.81 -14.15
N CYS A 57 -2.26 -8.23 -12.95
CA CYS A 57 -2.74 -8.85 -11.72
C CYS A 57 -4.24 -9.16 -11.78
N TYR A 58 -5.04 -8.16 -12.15
CA TYR A 58 -6.49 -8.35 -12.23
C TYR A 58 -6.87 -9.38 -13.30
N SER A 59 -6.34 -9.28 -14.51
CA SER A 59 -6.68 -10.21 -15.60
C SER A 59 -6.26 -11.65 -15.30
N SER A 60 -5.16 -11.84 -14.57
CA SER A 60 -4.63 -13.15 -14.21
C SER A 60 -5.43 -13.83 -13.11
N LEU A 61 -5.98 -13.05 -12.17
CA LEU A 61 -6.70 -13.55 -10.99
C LEU A 61 -8.22 -13.56 -11.14
N VAL A 62 -8.81 -12.71 -11.99
CA VAL A 62 -10.27 -12.59 -12.11
C VAL A 62 -10.94 -13.90 -12.55
N LYS A 63 -10.23 -14.76 -13.30
CA LYS A 63 -10.71 -16.10 -13.69
C LYS A 63 -10.83 -17.06 -12.49
N HIS A 64 -10.18 -16.74 -11.38
CA HIS A 64 -10.24 -17.47 -10.12
C HIS A 64 -11.15 -16.79 -9.09
N ALA A 65 -11.96 -15.80 -9.48
CA ALA A 65 -12.77 -15.00 -8.55
C ALA A 65 -13.72 -15.83 -7.69
N ASP A 66 -14.30 -16.91 -8.23
CA ASP A 66 -15.21 -17.78 -7.49
C ASP A 66 -14.49 -18.65 -6.45
N LEU A 67 -13.23 -19.01 -6.71
CA LEU A 67 -12.35 -19.71 -5.76
C LEU A 67 -11.84 -18.74 -4.67
N ILE A 68 -11.36 -17.57 -5.10
CA ILE A 68 -10.74 -16.56 -4.25
C ILE A 68 -11.77 -15.93 -3.29
N GLN A 69 -12.96 -15.65 -3.81
CA GLN A 69 -14.00 -14.92 -3.11
C GLN A 69 -13.48 -13.58 -2.58
N THR A 70 -13.62 -13.32 -1.27
CA THR A 70 -12.99 -12.22 -0.56
C THR A 70 -11.91 -12.69 0.43
N ASN A 71 -11.40 -13.91 0.25
CA ASN A 71 -10.43 -14.53 1.12
C ASN A 71 -8.99 -14.25 0.66
N ARG A 72 -8.21 -13.60 1.53
CA ARG A 72 -6.83 -13.19 1.25
C ARG A 72 -5.84 -14.33 1.19
N VAL A 73 -6.01 -15.37 2.02
CA VAL A 73 -5.15 -16.56 1.99
C VAL A 73 -5.33 -17.29 0.66
N VAL A 74 -6.59 -17.45 0.22
CA VAL A 74 -6.90 -18.08 -1.06
C VAL A 74 -6.47 -17.21 -2.24
N LEU A 75 -6.61 -15.87 -2.15
CA LEU A 75 -6.04 -14.93 -3.12
C LEU A 75 -4.53 -15.17 -3.28
N THR A 76 -3.80 -15.23 -2.16
CA THR A 76 -2.35 -15.45 -2.15
C THR A 76 -1.98 -16.79 -2.77
N GLY A 77 -2.63 -17.89 -2.37
CA GLY A 77 -2.40 -19.20 -2.97
C GLY A 77 -2.74 -19.26 -4.47
N ALA A 78 -3.82 -18.59 -4.89
CA ALA A 78 -4.17 -18.48 -6.31
C ALA A 78 -3.12 -17.68 -7.10
N ALA A 79 -2.61 -16.59 -6.54
CA ALA A 79 -1.54 -15.79 -7.15
C ALA A 79 -0.25 -16.60 -7.29
N LEU A 80 0.19 -17.30 -6.23
CA LEU A 80 1.36 -18.17 -6.28
C LEU A 80 1.23 -19.25 -7.36
N ASN A 81 0.07 -19.91 -7.45
CA ASN A 81 -0.18 -20.95 -8.45
C ASN A 81 -0.20 -20.40 -9.89
N VAL A 82 -0.84 -19.24 -10.10
CA VAL A 82 -0.87 -18.58 -11.41
C VAL A 82 0.54 -18.17 -11.84
N THR A 83 1.33 -17.60 -10.93
CA THR A 83 2.71 -17.22 -11.21
C THR A 83 3.57 -18.45 -11.47
N LEU A 84 3.46 -19.52 -10.67
CA LEU A 84 4.19 -20.77 -10.90
C LEU A 84 3.91 -21.36 -12.29
N ALA A 85 2.64 -21.35 -12.73
CA ALA A 85 2.28 -21.81 -14.07
C ALA A 85 2.89 -20.92 -15.17
N SER A 86 2.90 -19.60 -14.95
CA SER A 86 3.50 -18.62 -15.86
C SER A 86 5.01 -18.85 -15.99
N VAL A 87 5.74 -18.92 -14.87
CA VAL A 87 7.21 -19.13 -14.83
C VAL A 87 7.59 -20.44 -15.51
N LYS A 88 6.87 -21.53 -15.24
CA LYS A 88 7.11 -22.82 -15.93
C LYS A 88 6.93 -22.72 -17.44
N SER A 89 5.88 -22.04 -17.89
CA SER A 89 5.63 -21.82 -19.31
C SER A 89 6.72 -20.96 -19.94
N THR A 90 7.12 -19.88 -19.27
CA THR A 90 8.19 -18.98 -19.72
C THR A 90 9.52 -19.71 -19.82
N SER A 91 9.92 -20.46 -18.78
CA SER A 91 11.15 -21.26 -18.77
C SER A 91 11.18 -22.27 -19.93
N ALA A 92 10.07 -22.98 -20.19
CA ALA A 92 9.96 -23.91 -21.31
C ALA A 92 10.06 -23.21 -22.68
N MET A 93 9.41 -22.04 -22.84
CA MET A 93 9.51 -21.24 -24.06
C MET A 93 10.94 -20.73 -24.28
N MET A 94 11.61 -20.25 -23.24
CA MET A 94 12.98 -19.77 -23.32
C MET A 94 13.96 -20.89 -23.65
N SER A 95 13.81 -22.07 -23.03
CA SER A 95 14.58 -23.26 -23.37
C SER A 95 14.39 -23.69 -24.83
N THR A 96 13.18 -23.51 -25.37
CA THR A 96 12.88 -23.80 -26.79
C THR A 96 13.50 -22.75 -27.71
N LEU A 97 13.43 -21.47 -27.35
CA LEU A 97 14.02 -20.37 -28.11
C LEU A 97 15.54 -20.51 -28.17
N ALA A 98 16.19 -20.90 -27.07
CA ALA A 98 17.64 -21.09 -26.99
C ALA A 98 18.17 -22.14 -27.99
N LYS A 99 17.32 -23.07 -28.42
CA LYS A 99 17.65 -24.14 -29.38
C LYS A 99 17.40 -23.75 -30.83
N LYS A 100 16.82 -22.58 -31.11
CA LYS A 100 16.57 -22.13 -32.48
C LYS A 100 17.88 -21.80 -33.20
N GLN A 101 17.95 -22.17 -34.47
CA GLN A 101 19.08 -21.79 -35.33
C GLN A 101 19.06 -20.28 -35.60
N GLY A 102 20.25 -19.68 -35.72
CA GLY A 102 20.41 -18.25 -36.00
C GLY A 102 20.70 -17.37 -34.79
N LEU A 103 20.78 -17.93 -33.58
CA LEU A 103 21.22 -17.22 -32.38
C LEU A 103 22.75 -17.17 -32.27
N LYS A 104 23.27 -16.04 -31.81
CA LYS A 104 24.68 -15.89 -31.44
C LYS A 104 24.97 -16.68 -30.15
N PRO A 105 26.20 -17.18 -29.95
CA PRO A 105 26.56 -17.89 -28.71
C PRO A 105 26.23 -17.11 -27.43
N ARG A 106 26.43 -15.79 -27.42
CA ARG A 106 26.10 -14.91 -26.29
C ARG A 106 24.58 -14.85 -26.00
N GLU A 107 23.74 -14.91 -27.04
CA GLU A 107 22.28 -14.93 -26.88
C GLU A 107 21.80 -16.27 -26.31
N VAL A 108 22.40 -17.38 -26.77
CA VAL A 108 22.12 -18.72 -26.25
C VAL A 108 22.53 -18.84 -24.78
N ALA A 109 23.73 -18.35 -24.42
CA ALA A 109 24.22 -18.34 -23.05
C ALA A 109 23.27 -17.58 -22.12
N ALA A 110 22.89 -16.34 -22.46
CA ALA A 110 21.97 -15.56 -21.65
C ALA A 110 20.57 -16.19 -21.53
N MET A 111 20.11 -16.90 -22.57
CA MET A 111 18.88 -17.70 -22.45
C MET A 111 19.02 -18.88 -21.49
N GLN A 112 20.17 -19.55 -21.47
CA GLN A 112 20.44 -20.64 -20.53
C GLN A 112 20.52 -20.11 -19.10
N ASP A 113 21.25 -19.01 -18.88
CA ASP A 113 21.36 -18.34 -17.58
C ASP A 113 19.97 -17.95 -17.06
N CYS A 114 19.12 -17.35 -17.91
CA CYS A 114 17.76 -17.03 -17.49
C CYS A 114 16.90 -18.28 -17.23
N VAL A 115 17.05 -19.37 -18.01
CA VAL A 115 16.32 -20.61 -17.74
C VAL A 115 16.70 -21.19 -16.37
N GLU A 116 17.96 -21.05 -15.95
CA GLU A 116 18.42 -21.41 -14.60
C GLU A 116 17.75 -20.53 -13.53
N GLN A 117 17.79 -19.20 -13.68
CA GLN A 117 17.11 -18.27 -12.75
C GLN A 117 15.60 -18.54 -12.65
N LEU A 118 14.94 -18.86 -13.75
CA LEU A 118 13.52 -19.24 -13.75
C LEU A 118 13.27 -20.61 -13.13
N SER A 119 14.26 -21.51 -13.14
CA SER A 119 14.18 -22.80 -12.44
C SER A 119 14.22 -22.60 -10.93
N ASP A 120 15.13 -21.74 -10.45
CA ASP A 120 15.20 -21.33 -9.04
C ASP A 120 13.85 -20.74 -8.65
N THR A 121 13.37 -19.74 -9.41
CA THR A 121 12.05 -19.10 -9.21
C THR A 121 10.92 -20.13 -9.04
N VAL A 122 10.91 -21.22 -9.83
CA VAL A 122 9.91 -22.29 -9.72
C VAL A 122 9.99 -22.99 -8.36
N ASP A 123 11.18 -23.23 -7.84
CA ASP A 123 11.40 -23.89 -6.57
C ASP A 123 11.07 -22.98 -5.38
N GLU A 124 11.41 -21.69 -5.40
CA GLU A 124 10.93 -20.74 -4.38
C GLU A 124 9.40 -20.65 -4.34
N LEU A 125 8.75 -20.61 -5.52
CA LEU A 125 7.29 -20.57 -5.60
C LEU A 125 6.66 -21.86 -5.08
N ARG A 126 7.26 -23.03 -5.36
CA ARG A 126 6.81 -24.30 -4.80
C ARG A 126 6.92 -24.32 -3.27
N ARG A 127 8.03 -23.85 -2.71
CA ARG A 127 8.21 -23.73 -1.26
C ARG A 127 7.17 -22.80 -0.65
N SER A 128 6.93 -21.66 -1.30
CA SER A 128 5.88 -20.71 -0.91
C SER A 128 4.50 -21.36 -0.88
N ILE A 129 4.15 -22.14 -1.91
CA ILE A 129 2.86 -22.85 -1.98
C ILE A 129 2.77 -23.93 -0.90
N ALA A 130 3.87 -24.64 -0.63
CA ALA A 130 3.94 -25.67 0.40
C ALA A 130 3.69 -25.09 1.79
N GLU A 131 4.37 -24.02 2.20
CA GLU A 131 4.11 -23.38 3.50
C GLU A 131 2.69 -22.82 3.59
N MET A 132 2.20 -22.21 2.51
CA MET A 132 0.82 -21.72 2.47
C MET A 132 -0.21 -22.84 2.68
N SER A 133 0.12 -24.09 2.36
CA SER A 133 -0.74 -25.25 2.60
C SER A 133 -0.79 -25.68 4.08
N ASP A 134 0.26 -25.38 4.85
CA ASP A 134 0.37 -25.64 6.28
C ASP A 134 -0.04 -24.44 7.16
N LEU A 135 -0.58 -23.39 6.52
CA LEU A 135 -0.96 -22.14 7.18
C LEU A 135 -2.10 -22.35 8.18
N ARG A 136 -1.83 -21.97 9.44
CA ARG A 136 -2.76 -21.96 10.57
C ARG A 136 -2.67 -20.62 11.30
N ALA A 137 -3.66 -20.32 12.13
CA ALA A 137 -3.63 -19.10 12.94
C ALA A 137 -2.42 -19.04 13.88
N SER A 138 -1.94 -20.19 14.36
CA SER A 138 -0.83 -20.30 15.33
C SER A 138 0.56 -20.12 14.75
N ASN A 139 0.76 -20.39 13.45
CA ASN A 139 2.05 -20.26 12.75
C ASN A 139 1.99 -19.21 11.64
N PHE A 140 0.94 -18.38 11.64
CA PHE A 140 0.67 -17.39 10.60
C PHE A 140 1.86 -16.46 10.34
N GLU A 141 2.47 -15.91 11.39
CA GLU A 141 3.58 -14.96 11.23
C GLU A 141 4.83 -15.61 10.63
N MET A 142 5.15 -16.83 11.08
CA MET A 142 6.30 -17.60 10.60
C MET A 142 6.13 -17.97 9.13
N ILE A 143 5.01 -18.61 8.78
CA ILE A 143 4.75 -19.03 7.40
C ILE A 143 4.74 -17.82 6.46
N MET A 144 4.08 -16.73 6.85
CA MET A 144 4.06 -15.55 5.99
C MET A 144 5.45 -14.92 5.83
N SER A 145 6.33 -15.03 6.84
CA SER A 145 7.72 -14.61 6.74
C SER A 145 8.51 -15.48 5.77
N ASP A 146 8.39 -16.81 5.85
CA ASP A 146 9.09 -17.73 4.95
C ASP A 146 8.63 -17.56 3.50
N VAL A 147 7.31 -17.47 3.32
CA VAL A 147 6.70 -17.20 2.03
C VAL A 147 7.14 -15.84 1.46
N GLN A 148 7.25 -14.80 2.30
CA GLN A 148 7.77 -13.51 1.86
C GLN A 148 9.23 -13.63 1.38
N THR A 149 10.07 -14.34 2.14
CA THR A 149 11.47 -14.58 1.79
C THR A 149 11.61 -15.24 0.42
N TRP A 150 10.91 -16.35 0.17
CA TRP A 150 11.02 -17.06 -1.11
C TRP A 150 10.42 -16.29 -2.27
N VAL A 151 9.29 -15.59 -2.08
CA VAL A 151 8.75 -14.74 -3.14
C VAL A 151 9.71 -13.58 -3.46
N SER A 152 10.41 -13.03 -2.47
CA SER A 152 11.45 -12.02 -2.70
C SER A 152 12.67 -12.57 -3.45
N ALA A 153 13.10 -13.80 -3.16
CA ALA A 153 14.15 -14.47 -3.92
C ALA A 153 13.70 -14.72 -5.37
N ALA A 154 12.51 -15.29 -5.59
CA ALA A 154 11.91 -15.49 -6.91
C ALA A 154 11.85 -14.19 -7.75
N LEU A 155 11.55 -13.04 -7.14
CA LEU A 155 11.57 -11.74 -7.81
C LEU A 155 12.99 -11.28 -8.18
N THR A 156 13.97 -11.60 -7.34
CA THR A 156 15.39 -11.28 -7.59
C THR A 156 15.91 -12.08 -8.78
N ASP A 157 15.54 -13.36 -8.88
CA ASP A 157 15.98 -14.23 -9.97
C ASP A 157 15.31 -13.84 -11.30
N GLU A 158 14.03 -13.48 -11.26
CA GLU A 158 13.30 -12.91 -12.41
C GLU A 158 13.93 -11.61 -12.91
N THR A 159 14.30 -10.70 -11.99
CA THR A 159 15.00 -9.45 -12.31
C THR A 159 16.38 -9.74 -12.90
N THR A 160 17.14 -10.66 -12.30
CA THR A 160 18.46 -11.08 -12.75
C THR A 160 18.42 -11.70 -14.15
N CYS A 161 17.42 -12.54 -14.42
CA CYS A 161 17.15 -13.05 -15.76
C CYS A 161 16.97 -11.89 -16.76
N ASN A 162 16.12 -10.91 -16.45
CA ASN A 162 15.86 -9.78 -17.35
C ASN A 162 17.11 -8.93 -17.58
N ASP A 163 17.91 -8.71 -16.53
CA ASP A 163 19.13 -7.91 -16.57
C ASP A 163 20.20 -8.50 -17.46
N GLY A 164 20.29 -9.84 -17.53
CA GLY A 164 21.18 -10.57 -18.43
C GLY A 164 20.99 -10.23 -19.93
N PHE A 165 19.86 -9.64 -20.32
CA PHE A 165 19.57 -9.23 -21.71
C PHE A 165 19.74 -7.73 -21.96
N GLN A 166 20.14 -6.92 -20.98
CA GLN A 166 20.26 -5.48 -21.16
C GLN A 166 21.39 -5.10 -22.13
N GLU A 167 22.55 -5.75 -21.99
CA GLU A 167 23.76 -5.50 -22.80
C GLU A 167 23.79 -6.23 -24.15
N ILE A 168 22.87 -7.15 -24.38
CA ILE A 168 22.83 -7.93 -25.61
C ILE A 168 22.21 -7.04 -26.70
N THR A 169 23.03 -6.63 -27.66
CA THR A 169 22.60 -6.10 -28.97
C THR A 169 21.97 -7.22 -29.80
N ALA A 170 20.91 -7.81 -29.24
CA ALA A 170 20.13 -8.83 -29.93
C ALA A 170 19.39 -8.18 -31.10
N ALA A 171 19.05 -8.98 -32.11
CA ALA A 171 17.98 -8.59 -33.01
C ALA A 171 16.77 -8.19 -32.14
N THR A 172 16.21 -7.01 -32.40
CA THR A 172 15.16 -6.33 -31.61
C THR A 172 13.96 -7.21 -31.21
N ASP A 173 13.76 -8.32 -31.91
CA ASP A 173 12.69 -9.30 -31.68
C ASP A 173 12.92 -10.24 -30.48
N ILE A 174 14.16 -10.66 -30.21
CA ILE A 174 14.46 -11.61 -29.12
C ILE A 174 14.39 -10.92 -27.76
N LYS A 175 15.04 -9.76 -27.62
CA LYS A 175 15.01 -8.95 -26.38
C LYS A 175 13.58 -8.56 -26.00
N SER A 176 12.75 -8.19 -26.98
CA SER A 176 11.35 -7.84 -26.74
C SER A 176 10.48 -9.05 -26.42
N THR A 177 10.78 -10.23 -26.99
CA THR A 177 10.13 -11.50 -26.64
C THR A 177 10.45 -11.92 -25.22
N VAL A 178 11.73 -11.93 -24.84
CA VAL A 178 12.17 -12.31 -23.48
C VAL A 178 11.58 -11.33 -22.46
N ARG A 179 11.73 -10.02 -22.66
CA ARG A 179 11.15 -9.01 -21.77
C ARG A 179 9.64 -9.17 -21.61
N ARG A 180 8.90 -9.54 -22.67
CA ARG A 180 7.45 -9.80 -22.59
C ARG A 180 7.12 -11.04 -21.78
N LEU A 181 7.88 -12.12 -21.96
CA LEU A 181 7.67 -13.37 -21.23
C LEU A 181 8.01 -13.23 -19.74
N VAL A 182 9.01 -12.41 -19.43
CA VAL A 182 9.49 -12.14 -18.07
C VAL A 182 8.56 -11.17 -17.34
N ILE A 183 8.15 -10.04 -17.95
CA ILE A 183 7.14 -9.12 -17.39
C ILE A 183 5.79 -9.81 -17.06
N GLN A 184 5.42 -10.86 -17.78
CA GLN A 184 4.19 -11.62 -17.50
C GLN A 184 4.23 -12.41 -16.17
N ILE A 185 5.40 -12.52 -15.53
CA ILE A 185 5.61 -13.21 -14.26
C ILE A 185 5.20 -12.33 -13.07
N ILE A 186 5.29 -11.00 -13.20
CA ILE A 186 5.12 -10.06 -12.07
C ILE A 186 3.64 -9.83 -11.76
N CYS A 187 3.06 -10.76 -10.99
CA CYS A 187 1.69 -10.67 -10.49
C CYS A 187 1.60 -10.42 -8.98
N PHE A 188 2.69 -10.11 -8.26
CA PHE A 188 2.65 -10.23 -6.81
C PHE A 188 1.98 -9.06 -6.07
N ALA A 189 0.73 -9.32 -5.69
CA ALA A 189 -0.10 -8.64 -4.69
C ALA A 189 0.42 -8.76 -3.24
N TYR A 190 1.74 -8.88 -3.04
CA TYR A 190 2.31 -9.27 -1.74
C TYR A 190 2.45 -8.13 -0.73
N LYS A 191 2.91 -6.95 -1.17
CA LYS A 191 3.17 -5.80 -0.26
C LYS A 191 1.95 -5.46 0.61
N ARG A 192 0.72 -5.65 0.11
CA ARG A 192 -0.52 -5.32 0.83
C ARG A 192 -1.32 -6.53 1.34
N ALA A 193 -1.21 -7.72 0.74
CA ALA A 193 -1.92 -8.91 1.23
C ALA A 193 -1.48 -9.25 2.66
N ILE A 194 -0.17 -9.15 2.93
CA ILE A 194 0.40 -9.32 4.28
C ILE A 194 -0.18 -8.26 5.24
N GLY A 195 -0.12 -6.97 4.88
CA GLY A 195 -0.65 -5.88 5.72
C GLY A 195 -2.14 -6.03 6.08
N HIS A 196 -2.97 -6.51 5.15
CA HIS A 196 -4.39 -6.74 5.43
C HIS A 196 -4.68 -8.08 6.13
N LEU A 197 -3.86 -9.12 5.93
CA LEU A 197 -3.98 -10.39 6.65
C LEU A 197 -3.64 -10.22 8.15
N TYR A 198 -2.63 -9.39 8.47
CA TYR A 198 -2.33 -8.96 9.84
C TYR A 198 -3.51 -8.20 10.50
N GLN A 199 -4.25 -7.40 9.73
CA GLN A 199 -5.46 -6.71 10.19
C GLN A 199 -6.66 -7.66 10.39
N CYS A 200 -6.73 -8.75 9.61
CA CYS A 200 -7.79 -9.75 9.72
C CYS A 200 -7.64 -10.60 10.99
N ASN A 201 -6.44 -11.13 11.25
CA ASN A 201 -6.14 -11.91 12.46
C ASN A 201 -6.50 -11.12 13.75
N ARG A 202 -6.16 -9.82 13.78
CA ARG A 202 -6.48 -8.91 14.89
C ARG A 202 -7.99 -8.71 15.10
N LYS A 203 -8.79 -8.61 14.02
CA LYS A 203 -10.25 -8.48 14.12
C LYS A 203 -10.92 -9.77 14.62
N THR A 204 -10.43 -10.94 14.22
CA THR A 204 -10.92 -12.24 14.73
C THR A 204 -10.55 -12.46 16.20
N GLN A 205 -9.36 -12.04 16.64
CA GLN A 205 -8.98 -12.08 18.07
C GLN A 205 -9.80 -11.10 18.92
N MET A 206 -10.05 -9.88 18.44
CA MET A 206 -10.90 -8.91 19.14
C MET A 206 -12.38 -9.33 19.20
N ALA A 207 -12.89 -10.03 18.18
CA ALA A 207 -14.28 -10.53 18.18
C ALA A 207 -14.53 -11.65 19.22
N LEU A 208 -13.48 -12.38 19.63
CA LEU A 208 -13.58 -13.43 20.65
C LEU A 208 -13.52 -12.89 22.09
N GLN A 209 -13.03 -11.67 22.31
CA GLN A 209 -12.88 -11.07 23.65
C GLN A 209 -14.07 -10.20 24.10
N HIS A 210 -15.02 -9.88 23.22
CA HIS A 210 -16.10 -8.92 23.51
C HIS A 210 -17.50 -9.54 23.73
N GLY A 211 -17.60 -10.87 23.89
CA GLY A 211 -18.82 -11.48 24.43
C GLY A 211 -18.88 -11.32 25.96
N VAL A 212 -20.00 -10.80 26.48
CA VAL A 212 -20.36 -10.59 27.91
C VAL A 212 -19.92 -9.18 28.40
N ILE A 213 -20.75 -8.22 28.85
CA ILE A 213 -21.91 -8.20 29.77
C ILE A 213 -22.86 -7.03 29.41
N GLY A 214 -24.17 -7.26 29.40
CA GLY A 214 -25.20 -6.20 29.35
C GLY A 214 -25.46 -5.57 30.72
N SER A 215 -25.69 -4.26 30.77
CA SER A 215 -26.02 -3.53 32.02
C SER A 215 -27.29 -2.69 31.91
N SER A 216 -28.02 -2.66 33.02
CA SER A 216 -29.42 -2.25 33.20
C SER A 216 -29.62 -0.72 33.34
N ARG A 217 -30.87 -0.30 33.09
CA ARG A 217 -31.41 1.07 32.98
C ARG A 217 -31.28 1.94 34.25
N SER A 218 -30.83 1.39 35.38
CA SER A 218 -30.62 2.12 36.64
C SER A 218 -29.32 2.95 36.67
N SER A 219 -28.36 2.68 35.78
CA SER A 219 -27.05 3.35 35.72
C SER A 219 -27.10 4.77 35.13
N GLN A 220 -28.16 5.12 34.39
CA GLN A 220 -28.25 6.39 33.66
C GLN A 220 -28.54 7.61 34.55
N ASN A 221 -29.20 7.42 35.70
CA ASN A 221 -29.54 8.52 36.61
C ASN A 221 -28.37 8.93 37.51
N LEU A 222 -27.55 7.96 37.95
CA LEU A 222 -26.36 8.23 38.74
C LEU A 222 -25.30 8.98 37.91
N PHE A 223 -25.15 8.59 36.64
CA PHE A 223 -24.24 9.25 35.69
C PHE A 223 -24.60 10.73 35.46
N ARG A 224 -25.90 11.05 35.38
CA ARG A 224 -26.37 12.44 35.20
C ARG A 224 -26.07 13.32 36.40
N ILE A 225 -26.24 12.82 37.63
CA ILE A 225 -25.98 13.58 38.86
C ILE A 225 -24.47 13.85 39.01
N VAL A 226 -23.62 12.87 38.71
CA VAL A 226 -22.16 13.02 38.74
C VAL A 226 -21.68 14.05 37.70
N VAL A 227 -22.26 14.05 36.50
CA VAL A 227 -21.93 15.04 35.45
C VAL A 227 -22.36 16.46 35.85
N SER A 228 -23.53 16.63 36.48
CA SER A 228 -24.00 17.94 36.94
C SER A 228 -23.14 18.51 38.08
N LEU A 229 -22.69 17.67 39.03
CA LEU A 229 -21.80 18.10 40.11
C LEU A 229 -20.38 18.47 39.60
N LEU A 230 -19.87 17.74 38.62
CA LEU A 230 -18.58 18.06 37.98
C LEU A 230 -18.62 19.39 37.21
N LEU A 231 -19.75 19.72 36.59
CA LEU A 231 -19.92 21.00 35.87
C LEU A 231 -19.96 22.21 36.84
N ILE A 232 -20.55 22.06 38.02
CA ILE A 232 -20.59 23.13 39.04
C ILE A 232 -19.18 23.38 39.62
N LEU A 233 -18.38 22.32 39.82
CA LEU A 233 -16.98 22.44 40.23
C LEU A 233 -16.09 23.14 39.18
N THR A 234 -16.38 22.97 37.89
CA THR A 234 -15.65 23.68 36.82
C THR A 234 -15.97 25.18 36.76
N PHE A 235 -17.17 25.60 37.18
CA PHE A 235 -17.53 27.02 37.23
C PHE A 235 -16.88 27.77 38.40
N LEU A 236 -16.61 27.10 39.52
CA LEU A 236 -15.90 27.68 40.67
C LEU A 236 -14.39 27.88 40.44
N GLN A 237 -13.78 27.21 39.44
CA GLN A 237 -12.37 27.41 39.08
C GLN A 237 -12.13 28.60 38.12
N LEU A 238 -13.17 29.19 37.53
CA LEU A 238 -13.03 30.29 36.57
C LEU A 238 -12.75 31.65 37.23
N ALA A 239 -12.87 31.77 38.56
CA ALA A 239 -12.55 32.98 39.31
C ALA A 239 -11.09 33.07 39.78
N ALA A 240 -10.27 32.04 39.54
CA ALA A 240 -8.88 31.98 40.02
C ALA A 240 -7.90 31.62 38.90
N SER A 241 -7.74 32.47 37.87
CA SER A 241 -6.63 32.35 36.91
C SER A 241 -6.39 33.66 36.13
N ALA A 242 -6.01 34.72 36.83
CA ALA A 242 -5.32 35.86 36.22
C ALA A 242 -3.79 35.69 36.37
N SER A 243 -3.23 34.60 35.83
CA SER A 243 -1.76 34.39 35.70
C SER A 243 -1.47 33.13 34.85
N ALA A 244 -1.68 33.19 33.53
CA ALA A 244 -1.42 32.04 32.65
C ALA A 244 -0.90 32.39 31.24
N SER A 245 -0.22 33.52 31.03
CA SER A 245 0.36 33.90 29.73
C SER A 245 1.83 33.49 29.54
N THR A 246 2.54 33.04 30.58
CA THR A 246 3.98 32.72 30.51
C THR A 246 4.29 31.25 30.13
N SER A 247 3.39 30.29 30.39
CA SER A 247 3.69 28.85 30.29
C SER A 247 3.75 28.30 28.86
N THR A 248 3.03 28.91 27.91
CA THR A 248 2.91 28.40 26.53
C THR A 248 4.16 28.66 25.71
N THR A 249 4.78 29.83 25.86
CA THR A 249 6.02 30.20 25.15
C THR A 249 7.22 29.34 25.56
N ASP A 250 7.35 29.04 26.86
CA ASP A 250 8.42 28.20 27.39
C ASP A 250 8.31 26.75 26.93
N SER A 251 7.08 26.22 26.87
CA SER A 251 6.82 24.86 26.39
C SER A 251 7.17 24.67 24.91
N LEU A 252 6.86 25.65 24.05
CA LEU A 252 7.18 25.60 22.63
C LEU A 252 8.69 25.68 22.38
N LYS A 253 9.41 26.52 23.14
CA LYS A 253 10.87 26.61 23.09
C LYS A 253 11.51 25.26 23.45
N ALA A 254 10.99 24.60 24.48
CA ALA A 254 11.40 23.26 24.87
C ALA A 254 11.14 22.19 23.79
N TYR A 255 10.01 22.25 23.08
CA TYR A 255 9.69 21.31 22.00
C TYR A 255 10.60 21.51 20.77
N LYS A 256 10.85 22.77 20.39
CA LYS A 256 11.79 23.08 19.31
C LYS A 256 13.21 22.62 19.65
N LYS A 257 13.65 22.77 20.90
CA LYS A 257 14.94 22.23 21.37
C LYS A 257 14.99 20.71 21.22
N PHE A 258 13.96 19.99 21.67
CA PHE A 258 13.88 18.53 21.50
C PHE A 258 14.02 18.10 20.03
N ILE A 259 13.31 18.76 19.11
CA ILE A 259 13.40 18.47 17.67
C ILE A 259 14.82 18.73 17.17
N LYS A 260 15.42 19.85 17.55
CA LYS A 260 16.80 20.21 17.17
C LYS A 260 17.79 19.14 17.62
N ASP A 261 17.70 18.72 18.89
CA ASP A 261 18.59 17.70 19.47
C ASP A 261 18.48 16.36 18.73
N LYS A 262 17.27 15.96 18.31
CA LYS A 262 17.08 14.73 17.51
C LYS A 262 17.58 14.89 16.07
N CYS A 263 17.33 16.03 15.44
CA CYS A 263 17.78 16.32 14.08
C CYS A 263 19.30 16.42 13.93
N ASN A 264 20.05 16.80 14.97
CA ASN A 264 21.52 16.87 14.94
C ASN A 264 22.20 15.57 14.50
N SER A 265 21.48 14.46 14.66
CA SER A 265 21.98 13.10 14.46
C SER A 265 21.54 12.47 13.13
N THR A 266 20.88 13.27 12.28
CA THR A 266 20.40 12.90 10.93
C THR A 266 21.38 13.35 9.86
N THR A 267 21.28 12.81 8.64
CA THR A 267 22.17 13.15 7.51
C THR A 267 22.04 14.62 7.08
N PHE A 268 20.84 15.21 7.15
CA PHE A 268 20.61 16.62 6.82
C PHE A 268 19.97 17.38 7.99
N PRO A 269 20.71 17.70 9.07
CA PRO A 269 20.18 18.27 10.31
C PRO A 269 19.40 19.58 10.13
N LYS A 270 19.89 20.46 9.25
CA LYS A 270 19.26 21.75 8.95
C LYS A 270 17.89 21.54 8.27
N VAL A 271 17.82 20.62 7.32
CA VAL A 271 16.57 20.27 6.59
C VAL A 271 15.58 19.61 7.55
N CYS A 272 16.05 18.67 8.37
CA CYS A 272 15.26 18.02 9.42
C CYS A 272 14.64 19.06 10.36
N TYR A 273 15.44 19.94 10.97
CA TYR A 273 14.93 20.92 11.92
C TYR A 273 13.98 21.92 11.27
N LYS A 274 14.34 22.46 10.10
CA LYS A 274 13.51 23.45 9.39
C LYS A 274 12.14 22.88 9.03
N SER A 275 12.06 21.61 8.63
CA SER A 275 10.81 20.98 8.22
C SER A 275 9.94 20.49 9.38
N LEU A 276 10.53 20.15 10.53
CA LEU A 276 9.80 19.61 11.69
C LEU A 276 9.46 20.67 12.74
N SER A 277 10.24 21.75 12.86
CA SER A 277 9.99 22.80 13.86
C SER A 277 8.61 23.49 13.76
N PRO A 278 7.94 23.61 12.58
CA PRO A 278 6.56 24.09 12.52
C PRO A 278 5.55 23.17 13.21
N TYR A 279 5.88 21.88 13.36
CA TYR A 279 5.04 20.88 14.01
C TYR A 279 5.35 20.70 15.51
N ALA A 280 6.16 21.58 16.11
CA ALA A 280 6.65 21.44 17.48
C ALA A 280 5.54 21.23 18.52
N SER A 281 4.42 21.94 18.42
CA SER A 281 3.28 21.78 19.34
C SER A 281 2.58 20.41 19.22
N LYS A 282 2.62 19.79 18.03
CA LYS A 282 2.09 18.44 17.78
C LYS A 282 3.07 17.37 18.26
N ILE A 283 4.35 17.55 17.96
CA ILE A 283 5.43 16.61 18.30
C ILE A 283 5.69 16.56 19.81
N LYS A 284 5.65 17.73 20.47
CA LYS A 284 6.05 17.91 21.86
C LYS A 284 7.44 17.33 22.12
N ARG A 285 7.59 16.40 23.06
CA ARG A 285 8.82 15.61 23.31
C ARG A 285 8.62 14.11 23.02
N ASN A 286 7.65 13.76 22.18
CA ASN A 286 7.31 12.37 21.88
C ASN A 286 8.09 11.89 20.64
N ARG A 287 8.91 10.86 20.81
CA ARG A 287 9.75 10.29 19.74
C ARG A 287 8.91 9.62 18.64
N VAL A 288 7.86 8.89 19.00
CA VAL A 288 6.96 8.23 18.03
C VAL A 288 6.21 9.27 17.21
N THR A 289 5.69 10.32 17.84
CA THR A 289 5.02 11.43 17.14
C THR A 289 6.00 12.21 16.25
N LEU A 290 7.25 12.41 16.69
CA LEU A 290 8.32 12.98 15.86
C LEU A 290 8.49 12.19 14.57
N THR A 291 8.59 10.86 14.65
CA THR A 291 8.76 9.98 13.49
C THR A 291 7.53 9.95 12.59
N LYS A 292 6.32 9.87 13.15
CA LYS A 292 5.04 10.03 12.42
C LYS A 292 5.01 11.31 11.60
N VAL A 293 5.39 12.43 12.22
CA VAL A 293 5.41 13.73 11.53
C VAL A 293 6.52 13.78 10.46
N SER A 294 7.67 13.14 10.70
CA SER A 294 8.76 13.10 9.71
C SER A 294 8.40 12.35 8.45
N ILE A 295 7.78 11.16 8.57
CA ILE A 295 7.29 10.40 7.41
C ILE A 295 6.17 11.16 6.69
N TYR A 296 5.28 11.83 7.44
CA TYR A 296 4.25 12.68 6.84
C TYR A 296 4.84 13.84 6.01
N VAL A 297 5.94 14.44 6.46
CA VAL A 297 6.65 15.49 5.71
C VAL A 297 7.29 14.90 4.44
N ALA A 298 7.93 13.72 4.53
CA ALA A 298 8.47 13.03 3.36
C ALA A 298 7.36 12.69 2.34
N LEU A 299 6.23 12.15 2.80
CA LEU A 299 5.07 11.84 1.96
C LEU A 299 4.51 13.09 1.25
N LYS A 300 4.50 14.24 1.93
CA LYS A 300 4.14 15.53 1.30
C LYS A 300 5.13 15.92 0.20
N ALA A 301 6.43 15.77 0.45
CA ALA A 301 7.45 16.06 -0.55
C ALA A 301 7.33 15.13 -1.76
N ALA A 302 7.02 13.85 -1.54
CA ALA A 302 6.83 12.86 -2.61
C ALA A 302 5.65 13.23 -3.51
N LYS A 303 4.54 13.69 -2.91
CA LYS A 303 3.35 14.16 -3.67
C LYS A 303 3.69 15.37 -4.54
N ILE A 304 4.52 16.28 -4.03
CA ILE A 304 4.99 17.46 -4.77
C ILE A 304 5.91 17.02 -5.91
N ALA A 305 6.82 16.08 -5.66
CA ALA A 305 7.72 15.54 -6.68
C ALA A 305 6.94 14.86 -7.81
N TYR A 306 6.04 13.93 -7.49
CA TYR A 306 5.18 13.24 -8.46
C TYR A 306 4.35 14.22 -9.31
N SER A 307 3.71 15.20 -8.67
CA SER A 307 2.95 16.25 -9.37
C SER A 307 3.85 17.07 -10.29
N THR A 308 5.08 17.38 -9.87
CA THR A 308 6.04 18.13 -10.69
C THR A 308 6.46 17.33 -11.91
N LEU A 309 6.81 16.05 -11.75
CA LEU A 309 7.16 15.13 -12.84
C LEU A 309 6.00 14.95 -13.82
N THR A 310 4.77 14.83 -13.30
CA THR A 310 3.55 14.75 -14.12
C THR A 310 3.35 16.01 -14.97
N LYS A 311 3.59 17.20 -14.40
CA LYS A 311 3.51 18.47 -15.14
C LYS A 311 4.60 18.56 -16.22
N LEU A 312 5.81 18.10 -15.91
CA LEU A 312 6.92 18.06 -16.87
C LEU A 312 6.58 17.14 -18.06
N SER A 313 6.12 15.91 -17.78
CA SER A 313 5.73 14.93 -18.80
C SER A 313 4.64 15.44 -19.76
N LYS A 314 3.74 16.30 -19.29
CA LYS A 314 2.63 16.86 -20.09
C LYS A 314 3.02 18.09 -20.94
N SER A 315 4.27 18.53 -20.91
CA SER A 315 4.75 19.69 -21.68
C SER A 315 4.91 19.36 -23.17
N LYS A 316 3.79 19.09 -23.86
CA LYS A 316 3.73 18.70 -25.29
C LYS A 316 4.51 19.67 -26.17
N GLY A 317 5.29 19.12 -27.11
CA GLY A 317 6.07 19.87 -28.10
C GLY A 317 7.42 20.40 -27.62
N LYS A 318 7.82 20.15 -26.36
CA LYS A 318 9.11 20.60 -25.82
C LYS A 318 10.10 19.48 -25.48
N LEU A 319 9.65 18.25 -25.34
CA LEU A 319 10.46 17.10 -24.92
C LEU A 319 10.82 16.22 -26.12
N THR A 320 12.05 15.69 -26.14
CA THR A 320 12.40 14.57 -27.02
C THR A 320 11.74 13.29 -26.53
N HIS A 321 11.74 12.23 -27.36
CA HIS A 321 11.22 10.92 -26.95
C HIS A 321 11.98 10.35 -25.75
N GLY A 322 13.31 10.46 -25.75
CA GLY A 322 14.16 10.05 -24.62
C GLY A 322 13.83 10.85 -23.34
N GLU A 323 13.73 12.18 -23.43
CA GLU A 323 13.34 13.02 -22.28
C GLU A 323 11.96 12.64 -21.73
N ALA A 324 11.02 12.27 -22.60
CA ALA A 324 9.69 11.84 -22.17
C ALA A 324 9.70 10.45 -21.49
N SER A 325 10.54 9.52 -21.96
CA SER A 325 10.73 8.19 -21.35
C SER A 325 11.29 8.35 -19.94
N VAL A 326 12.45 9.01 -19.78
CA VAL A 326 13.10 9.14 -18.47
C VAL A 326 12.21 9.87 -17.44
N ILE A 327 11.40 10.84 -17.87
CA ILE A 327 10.41 11.46 -16.96
C ILE A 327 9.32 10.46 -16.57
N ALA A 328 8.88 9.59 -17.48
CA ALA A 328 7.88 8.57 -17.19
C ALA A 328 8.42 7.51 -16.23
N ASP A 329 9.64 7.02 -16.47
CA ASP A 329 10.34 6.02 -15.67
C ASP A 329 10.63 6.57 -14.26
N CYS A 330 11.22 7.77 -14.15
CA CYS A 330 11.36 8.45 -12.86
C CYS A 330 10.01 8.69 -12.16
N ARG A 331 8.93 9.01 -12.89
CA ARG A 331 7.61 9.21 -12.27
C ARG A 331 7.07 7.90 -11.66
N GLU A 332 7.34 6.75 -12.28
CA GLU A 332 6.99 5.43 -11.75
C GLU A 332 7.71 5.19 -10.41
N ASN A 333 9.04 5.40 -10.36
CA ASN A 333 9.82 5.30 -9.12
C ASN A 333 9.29 6.23 -7.99
N ILE A 334 8.89 7.46 -8.32
CA ILE A 334 8.32 8.38 -7.32
C ILE A 334 6.88 7.98 -6.92
N ASP A 335 6.12 7.28 -7.78
CA ASP A 335 4.83 6.69 -7.41
C ASP A 335 5.03 5.52 -6.43
N GLU A 336 6.04 4.68 -6.67
CA GLU A 336 6.41 3.61 -5.72
C GLU A 336 6.86 4.19 -4.37
N THR A 337 7.67 5.25 -4.39
CA THR A 337 8.05 6.02 -3.19
C THR A 337 6.82 6.53 -2.42
N LEU A 338 5.79 7.02 -3.12
CA LEU A 338 4.55 7.47 -2.48
C LEU A 338 3.85 6.34 -1.74
N ASP A 339 3.75 5.17 -2.36
CA ASP A 339 3.11 4.00 -1.78
C ASP A 339 3.91 3.46 -0.59
N LEU A 340 5.24 3.44 -0.67
CA LEU A 340 6.14 3.03 0.41
C LEU A 340 6.08 3.97 1.63
N LEU A 341 6.07 5.28 1.39
CA LEU A 341 5.91 6.27 2.45
C LEU A 341 4.50 6.25 3.05
N SER A 342 3.47 5.94 2.26
CA SER A 342 2.11 5.74 2.76
C SER A 342 2.03 4.52 3.66
N GLN A 343 2.60 3.38 3.24
CA GLN A 343 2.69 2.17 4.06
C GLN A 343 3.45 2.42 5.37
N SER A 344 4.56 3.17 5.30
CA SER A 344 5.32 3.59 6.48
C SER A 344 4.48 4.42 7.45
N SER A 345 3.65 5.34 6.92
CA SER A 345 2.73 6.15 7.72
C SER A 345 1.61 5.30 8.35
N ASP A 346 1.06 4.34 7.62
CA ASP A 346 -0.03 3.46 8.08
C ASP A 346 0.45 2.48 9.15
N GLY A 347 1.64 1.90 8.98
CA GLY A 347 2.29 1.05 9.98
C GLY A 347 2.45 1.78 11.32
N LEU A 348 2.74 3.07 11.28
CA LEU A 348 2.85 3.90 12.48
C LEU A 348 1.51 4.22 13.15
N ALA A 349 0.39 4.22 12.43
CA ALA A 349 -0.90 4.67 12.96
C ALA A 349 -1.30 3.90 14.24
N ASN A 350 -0.89 2.64 14.36
CA ASN A 350 -1.21 1.76 15.48
C ASN A 350 -0.06 1.56 16.48
N LEU A 351 1.09 2.23 16.29
CA LEU A 351 2.23 2.13 17.20
C LEU A 351 2.09 3.13 18.35
N ASN A 352 2.12 2.58 19.57
CA ASN A 352 1.97 3.32 20.84
C ASN A 352 3.32 3.48 21.58
N GLY A 353 4.40 2.95 21.01
CA GLY A 353 5.74 2.96 21.62
C GLY A 353 5.94 1.86 22.66
N THR A 354 5.22 0.74 22.52
CA THR A 354 5.45 -0.48 23.31
C THR A 354 6.54 -1.34 22.66
N SER A 355 7.25 -2.14 23.45
CA SER A 355 8.32 -3.03 22.96
C SER A 355 7.79 -4.42 22.60
N SER A 356 6.58 -4.51 22.03
CA SER A 356 6.02 -5.81 21.64
C SER A 356 6.73 -6.36 20.41
N ALA A 357 6.80 -7.69 20.25
CA ALA A 357 7.32 -8.32 19.03
C ALA A 357 6.60 -7.82 17.77
N HIS A 358 5.29 -7.54 17.89
CA HIS A 358 4.49 -6.93 16.84
C HIS A 358 4.96 -5.51 16.50
N ASP A 359 5.23 -4.66 17.50
CA ASP A 359 5.71 -3.30 17.29
C ASP A 359 7.09 -3.33 16.61
N GLN A 360 7.98 -4.24 17.02
CA GLN A 360 9.29 -4.42 16.39
C GLN A 360 9.17 -4.83 14.92
N PHE A 361 8.31 -5.79 14.60
CA PHE A 361 8.04 -6.18 13.21
C PHE A 361 7.50 -5.01 12.37
N GLN A 362 6.61 -4.18 12.92
CA GLN A 362 6.15 -2.98 12.20
C GLN A 362 7.30 -1.99 11.97
N TRP A 363 8.18 -1.79 12.96
CA TRP A 363 9.36 -0.94 12.81
C TRP A 363 10.31 -1.44 11.73
N ASP A 364 10.58 -2.74 11.66
CA ASP A 364 11.46 -3.32 10.65
C ASP A 364 10.86 -3.21 9.24
N ASN A 365 9.55 -3.37 9.09
CA ASN A 365 8.86 -3.09 7.83
C ASN A 365 8.96 -1.62 7.42
N ILE A 366 8.77 -0.69 8.37
CA ILE A 366 8.93 0.75 8.10
C ILE A 366 10.37 1.06 7.65
N LYS A 367 11.39 0.49 8.30
CA LYS A 367 12.80 0.65 7.91
C LYS A 367 13.00 0.17 6.48
N THR A 368 12.52 -1.02 6.14
CA THR A 368 12.61 -1.61 4.81
C THR A 368 11.93 -0.75 3.75
N TRP A 369 10.68 -0.34 3.98
CA TRP A 369 9.92 0.49 3.03
C TRP A 369 10.58 1.85 2.79
N MET A 370 11.12 2.47 3.83
CA MET A 370 11.79 3.75 3.70
C MET A 370 13.15 3.63 3.01
N SER A 371 13.89 2.55 3.24
CA SER A 371 15.12 2.25 2.48
C SER A 371 14.82 2.04 1.00
N ALA A 372 13.78 1.26 0.67
CA ALA A 372 13.34 1.06 -0.71
C ALA A 372 12.92 2.38 -1.37
N ALA A 373 12.20 3.25 -0.66
CA ALA A 373 11.83 4.57 -1.18
C ALA A 373 13.06 5.43 -1.51
N ILE A 374 14.14 5.35 -0.73
CA ILE A 374 15.41 6.04 -1.03
C ILE A 374 16.07 5.44 -2.26
N THR A 375 16.01 4.12 -2.44
CA THR A 375 16.49 3.46 -3.66
C THR A 375 15.72 3.95 -4.88
N ASP A 376 14.38 3.98 -4.85
CA ASP A 376 13.55 4.45 -5.97
C ASP A 376 13.85 5.92 -6.31
N GLU A 377 14.02 6.77 -5.30
CA GLU A 377 14.46 8.17 -5.46
C GLU A 377 15.83 8.25 -6.17
N GLY A 378 16.77 7.38 -5.79
CA GLY A 378 18.09 7.25 -6.40
C GLY A 378 18.02 6.77 -7.85
N THR A 379 17.31 5.68 -8.11
CA THR A 379 17.08 5.10 -9.44
C THR A 379 16.47 6.12 -10.39
N CYS A 380 15.47 6.90 -9.92
CA CYS A 380 14.97 8.02 -10.71
C CYS A 380 16.10 8.97 -11.12
N THR A 381 17.00 9.38 -10.20
CA THR A 381 18.04 10.36 -10.53
C THR A 381 19.21 9.81 -11.34
N ASP A 382 19.52 8.52 -11.21
CA ASP A 382 20.67 7.86 -11.83
C ASP A 382 20.45 7.66 -13.33
N GLU A 383 19.22 7.35 -13.76
CA GLU A 383 18.84 7.15 -15.16
C GLU A 383 19.12 8.40 -16.04
N PHE A 384 19.17 9.59 -15.42
CA PHE A 384 19.47 10.83 -16.13
C PHE A 384 20.95 11.02 -16.49
N ASP A 385 21.87 10.22 -15.96
CA ASP A 385 23.30 10.31 -16.28
C ASP A 385 23.68 9.46 -17.50
N GLU A 386 22.79 8.58 -17.95
CA GLU A 386 23.02 7.66 -19.08
C GLU A 386 22.39 8.15 -20.40
N ILE A 387 21.36 9.00 -20.34
CA ILE A 387 20.62 9.51 -21.51
C ILE A 387 20.90 11.00 -21.70
N GLN A 388 21.05 11.45 -22.96
CA GLN A 388 21.18 12.87 -23.30
C GLN A 388 19.89 13.65 -23.03
N VAL A 389 19.72 14.11 -21.79
CA VAL A 389 18.64 15.00 -21.33
C VAL A 389 19.17 16.44 -21.27
N ARG A 390 18.37 17.43 -21.66
CA ARG A 390 18.83 18.83 -21.59
C ARG A 390 19.20 19.23 -20.15
N PRO A 391 20.31 19.97 -19.92
CA PRO A 391 20.79 20.28 -18.58
C PRO A 391 19.76 20.99 -17.68
N SER A 392 18.92 21.85 -18.25
CA SER A 392 17.88 22.58 -17.51
C SER A 392 16.77 21.67 -16.98
N LEU A 393 16.42 20.63 -17.74
CA LEU A 393 15.42 19.63 -17.36
C LEU A 393 16.00 18.67 -16.32
N GLN A 394 17.20 18.16 -16.58
CA GLN A 394 17.93 17.28 -15.68
C GLN A 394 18.11 17.95 -14.31
N LYS A 395 18.60 19.19 -14.27
CA LYS A 395 18.75 19.97 -13.03
C LYS A 395 17.42 20.11 -12.28
N LYS A 396 16.33 20.37 -12.99
CA LYS A 396 15.00 20.55 -12.38
C LYS A 396 14.48 19.24 -11.76
N ILE A 397 14.67 18.11 -12.44
CA ILE A 397 14.25 16.80 -11.93
C ILE A 397 15.13 16.37 -10.75
N LYS A 398 16.46 16.37 -10.91
CA LYS A 398 17.39 16.05 -9.80
C LYS A 398 17.14 16.91 -8.57
N THR A 399 16.96 18.23 -8.74
CA THR A 399 16.62 19.12 -7.60
C THR A 399 15.30 18.74 -6.94
N THR A 400 14.29 18.35 -7.72
CA THR A 400 12.98 17.95 -7.18
C THR A 400 13.12 16.68 -6.34
N VAL A 401 13.85 15.69 -6.84
CA VAL A 401 13.99 14.37 -6.21
C VAL A 401 14.96 14.39 -5.04
N TYR A 402 16.08 15.12 -5.12
CA TYR A 402 16.97 15.30 -3.97
C TYR A 402 16.30 16.01 -2.80
N ASN A 403 15.45 17.00 -3.07
CA ASN A 403 14.68 17.65 -2.00
C ASN A 403 13.75 16.65 -1.29
N LEU A 404 13.10 15.76 -2.03
CA LEU A 404 12.33 14.65 -1.47
C LEU A 404 13.24 13.74 -0.64
N SER A 405 14.36 13.30 -1.21
CA SER A 405 15.26 12.34 -0.57
C SER A 405 15.85 12.84 0.75
N TRP A 406 16.14 14.14 0.87
CA TRP A 406 16.56 14.72 2.14
C TRP A 406 15.51 14.55 3.26
N PHE A 407 14.21 14.57 2.94
CA PHE A 407 13.17 14.31 3.92
C PHE A 407 13.07 12.81 4.24
N THR A 408 13.14 11.93 3.25
CA THR A 408 13.07 10.48 3.42
C THR A 408 14.24 9.96 4.24
N ILE A 409 15.48 10.35 3.92
CA ILE A 409 16.72 9.99 4.65
C ILE A 409 16.67 10.47 6.10
N ASN A 410 16.25 11.72 6.35
CA ASN A 410 16.12 12.24 7.71
C ASN A 410 15.05 11.48 8.50
N ALA A 411 13.93 11.15 7.86
CA ALA A 411 12.86 10.39 8.49
C ALA A 411 13.33 8.97 8.86
N LEU A 412 14.06 8.29 7.96
CA LEU A 412 14.64 6.96 8.22
C LEU A 412 15.66 7.01 9.38
N ALA A 413 16.49 8.05 9.44
CA ALA A 413 17.43 8.25 10.55
C ALA A 413 16.70 8.40 11.90
N LEU A 414 15.51 8.99 11.93
CA LEU A 414 14.68 9.10 13.15
C LEU A 414 13.97 7.78 13.49
N VAL A 415 13.54 7.01 12.48
CA VAL A 415 13.01 5.64 12.65
C VAL A 415 14.07 4.73 13.29
N ASN A 416 15.29 4.73 12.76
CA ASN A 416 16.39 3.89 13.23
C ASN A 416 16.86 4.20 14.66
N ARG A 417 16.40 5.31 15.25
CA ARG A 417 16.76 5.73 16.62
C ARG A 417 15.64 5.55 17.63
N LEU A 418 14.49 5.04 17.18
CA LEU A 418 13.36 4.71 18.05
C LEU A 418 13.46 3.29 18.62
N TYR A 419 14.14 2.39 17.92
CA TYR A 419 14.38 1.02 18.32
C TYR A 419 15.73 0.52 17.78
#